data_AF-A0A853FR96-F1
#
_entry.id   AF-A0A853FR96-F1
#
_cell.length_a   1.000
_cell.length_b   1.000
_cell.length_c   1.000
_cell.angle_alpha   90.00
_cell.angle_beta   90.00
_cell.angle_gamma   90.00
#
_symmetry.space_group_name_H-M   'P 1'
#
loop_
_entity.id
_entity.type
_entity.pdbx_description
1 polymer ?
#
loop_
_entity_poly.entity_id
_entity_poly.type
_entity_poly.pdbx_seq_one_letter_code
_entity_poly.pdbx_strand_id
1 'polypeptide(L)'
;MSDTNHPYVPGWQGERGWTAPGEQPSGFLSFEAGDLGAPFRIEHGRDMMYDHGELQQDYNFIDYLFGDPAKPVHARHYLGDPHVSVDLPGLRAGATLAQARAAFPDDILRYLQRRFDTVKVLTGEGYRELWAAA
;
A
#
# COMPACT_ATOMS: atom_id res chain seq x y z
N MET A 1 21.44 14.18 20.22
CA MET A 1 20.93 15.07 19.17
C MET A 1 21.16 14.34 17.86
N SER A 2 20.13 13.66 17.36
CA SER A 2 20.25 12.82 16.17
C SER A 2 19.72 13.61 14.98
N ASP A 3 20.64 14.07 14.15
CA ASP A 3 20.36 14.61 12.81
C ASP A 3 19.63 13.55 12.00
N THR A 4 18.31 13.68 11.92
CA THR A 4 17.51 12.94 10.94
C THR A 4 17.30 13.90 9.77
N ASN A 5 18.29 13.98 8.89
CA ASN A 5 18.14 14.61 7.58
C ASN A 5 17.13 13.78 6.78
N HIS A 6 15.85 14.15 6.86
CA HIS A 6 14.83 13.71 5.91
C HIS A 6 14.98 14.53 4.62
N PRO A 7 15.32 13.93 3.47
CA PRO A 7 15.34 14.68 2.23
C PRO A 7 13.93 14.72 1.63
N TYR A 8 13.46 15.96 1.44
CA TYR A 8 12.67 16.43 0.29
C TYR A 8 11.13 16.25 0.30
N VAL A 9 10.42 17.35 0.56
CA VAL A 9 9.18 17.69 -0.18
C VAL A 9 9.17 19.19 -0.53
N PRO A 10 9.93 19.62 -1.56
CA PRO A 10 9.39 20.70 -2.40
C PRO A 10 9.51 20.38 -3.90
N GLY A 11 8.36 20.26 -4.59
CA GLY A 11 8.28 20.31 -6.06
C GLY A 11 7.89 19.03 -6.81
N TRP A 12 7.25 18.04 -6.18
CA TRP A 12 6.83 16.82 -6.91
C TRP A 12 5.65 17.10 -7.87
N GLN A 13 5.87 16.88 -9.17
CA GLN A 13 4.86 16.93 -10.23
C GLN A 13 4.60 15.50 -10.73
N GLY A 14 3.63 14.81 -10.14
CA GLY A 14 3.21 13.47 -10.60
C GLY A 14 2.44 13.55 -11.90
N GLU A 15 2.78 12.68 -12.86
CA GLU A 15 2.00 12.53 -14.09
C GLU A 15 0.63 11.87 -13.82
N ARG A 16 -0.36 12.28 -14.62
CA ARG A 16 -1.75 11.83 -14.54
C ARG A 16 -1.82 10.30 -14.68
N GLY A 17 -2.39 9.65 -13.66
CA GLY A 17 -2.79 8.25 -13.73
C GLY A 17 -3.64 7.96 -14.96
N TRP A 18 -3.59 6.71 -15.42
CA TRP A 18 -4.36 6.24 -16.56
C TRP A 18 -5.86 6.33 -16.27
N THR A 19 -6.63 6.99 -17.14
CA THR A 19 -8.09 7.06 -17.10
C THR A 19 -8.69 6.22 -18.21
N ALA A 20 -9.64 5.36 -17.89
CA ALA A 20 -10.48 4.71 -18.90
C ALA A 20 -11.27 5.77 -19.70
N PRO A 21 -11.55 5.55 -21.00
CA PRO A 21 -12.32 6.49 -21.80
C PRO A 21 -13.71 6.76 -21.19
N GLY A 22 -13.97 8.00 -20.77
CA GLY A 22 -15.27 8.44 -20.25
C GLY A 22 -15.39 8.48 -18.72
N GLU A 23 -14.37 8.06 -17.98
CA GLU A 23 -14.37 8.13 -16.52
C GLU A 23 -13.74 9.44 -16.05
N GLN A 24 -14.37 10.14 -15.11
CA GLN A 24 -13.73 11.29 -14.47
C GLN A 24 -12.47 10.81 -13.75
N PRO A 25 -11.33 11.52 -13.85
CA PRO A 25 -10.13 11.15 -13.12
C PRO A 25 -10.49 11.04 -11.64
N SER A 26 -10.24 9.87 -11.06
CA SER A 26 -10.39 9.66 -9.62
C SER A 26 -9.61 10.77 -8.92
N GLY A 27 -10.32 11.63 -8.18
CA GLY A 27 -9.74 12.83 -7.60
C GLY A 27 -8.53 12.47 -6.75
N PHE A 28 -7.39 13.11 -7.03
CA PHE A 28 -6.23 13.02 -6.17
C PHE A 28 -6.57 13.69 -4.83
N LEU A 29 -6.60 12.92 -3.75
CA LEU A 29 -6.63 13.47 -2.40
C LEU A 29 -5.18 13.84 -2.03
N SER A 30 -4.88 15.13 -2.01
CA SER A 30 -3.66 15.66 -1.42
C SER A 30 -3.82 15.70 0.10
N PHE A 31 -2.92 15.03 0.83
CA PHE A 31 -2.87 15.07 2.29
C PHE A 31 -2.01 16.23 2.77
N GLU A 32 -2.49 16.97 3.78
CA GLU A 32 -1.64 17.90 4.52
C GLU A 32 -0.64 17.13 5.40
N ALA A 33 0.57 17.68 5.53
CA ALA A 33 1.64 17.16 6.35
C ALA A 33 1.20 17.07 7.83
N GLY A 34 0.86 15.87 8.30
CA GLY A 34 0.43 15.67 9.68
C GLY A 34 0.53 14.24 10.20
N ASP A 35 0.37 13.22 9.34
CA ASP A 35 0.60 11.83 9.72
C ASP A 35 2.02 11.43 9.30
N LEU A 36 2.95 11.32 10.26
CA LEU A 36 4.21 10.62 10.02
C LEU A 36 3.89 9.20 9.51
N GLY A 37 4.46 8.82 8.37
CA GLY A 37 4.18 7.55 7.69
C GLY A 37 2.93 7.54 6.81
N ALA A 38 2.32 8.69 6.49
CA ALA A 38 1.21 8.76 5.53
C ALA A 38 1.64 8.32 4.12
N PRO A 39 0.72 7.73 3.33
CA PRO A 39 0.98 7.41 1.94
C PRO A 39 1.19 8.68 1.13
N PHE A 40 2.14 8.68 0.21
CA PHE A 40 2.30 9.79 -0.73
C PHE A 40 1.25 9.75 -1.84
N ARG A 41 0.59 8.59 -2.04
CA ARG A 41 -0.49 8.41 -3.02
C ARG A 41 -1.47 7.34 -2.55
N ILE A 42 -2.75 7.58 -2.80
CA ILE A 42 -3.82 6.60 -2.60
C ILE A 42 -4.57 6.44 -3.92
N GLU A 43 -4.80 5.20 -4.33
CA GLU A 43 -5.46 4.87 -5.59
C GLU A 43 -6.64 3.95 -5.33
N HIS A 44 -7.75 4.17 -6.03
CA HIS A 44 -8.86 3.22 -6.07
C HIS A 44 -8.75 2.41 -7.35
N GLY A 45 -8.89 1.10 -7.23
CA GLY A 45 -8.78 0.18 -8.35
C GLY A 45 -9.76 -0.97 -8.27
N ARG A 46 -9.77 -1.78 -9.32
CA ARG A 46 -10.65 -2.95 -9.46
C ARG A 46 -9.87 -4.14 -10.00
N ASP A 47 -10.00 -5.28 -9.32
CA ASP A 47 -9.51 -6.57 -9.79
C ASP A 47 -10.69 -7.39 -10.32
N MET A 48 -10.65 -7.71 -11.62
CA MET A 48 -11.66 -8.54 -12.29
C MET A 48 -11.07 -9.91 -12.60
N MET A 49 -11.73 -10.98 -12.13
CA MET A 49 -11.36 -12.36 -12.46
C MET A 49 -12.39 -12.98 -13.39
N TYR A 50 -11.89 -13.53 -14.50
CA TYR A 50 -12.69 -14.19 -15.51
C TYR A 50 -12.38 -15.69 -15.53
N ASP A 51 -13.42 -16.52 -15.59
CA ASP A 51 -13.32 -17.95 -15.82
C ASP A 51 -14.09 -18.30 -17.10
N HIS A 52 -13.43 -18.98 -18.04
CA HIS A 52 -13.99 -19.32 -19.35
C HIS A 52 -14.69 -18.16 -20.10
N GLY A 53 -14.25 -16.92 -19.89
CA GLY A 53 -14.81 -15.72 -20.53
C GLY A 53 -15.96 -15.06 -19.77
N GLU A 54 -16.40 -15.64 -18.65
CA GLU A 54 -17.40 -15.08 -17.75
C GLU A 54 -16.74 -14.39 -16.56
N LEU A 55 -17.23 -13.20 -16.20
CA LEU A 55 -16.77 -12.48 -15.01
C LEU A 55 -17.26 -13.22 -13.75
N GLN A 56 -16.33 -13.76 -12.99
CA GLN A 56 -16.64 -14.47 -11.74
C GLN A 56 -16.53 -13.55 -10.53
N GLN A 57 -15.56 -12.63 -10.54
CA GLN A 57 -15.29 -11.76 -9.40
C GLN A 57 -14.90 -10.36 -9.87
N ASP A 58 -15.34 -9.37 -9.10
CA ASP A 58 -15.12 -7.95 -9.34
C ASP A 58 -14.90 -7.28 -7.99
N TYR A 59 -13.63 -7.14 -7.61
CA TYR A 59 -13.24 -6.63 -6.30
C TYR A 59 -12.74 -5.19 -6.41
N ASN A 60 -13.37 -4.30 -5.65
CA ASN A 60 -12.87 -2.94 -5.48
C ASN A 60 -11.77 -2.94 -4.41
N PHE A 61 -10.71 -2.19 -4.63
CA PHE A 61 -9.63 -2.04 -3.67
C PHE A 61 -9.12 -0.61 -3.59
N ILE A 62 -8.47 -0.31 -2.47
CA ILE A 62 -7.69 0.90 -2.25
C ILE A 62 -6.23 0.50 -2.10
N ASP A 63 -5.36 1.04 -2.94
CA ASP A 63 -3.91 0.93 -2.83
C ASP A 63 -3.35 2.19 -2.15
N TYR A 64 -2.60 1.98 -1.07
CA TYR A 64 -1.85 3.00 -0.36
C TYR A 64 -0.37 2.84 -0.71
N LEU A 65 0.24 3.87 -1.28
CA LEU A 65 1.63 3.86 -1.70
C LEU A 65 2.47 4.72 -0.74
N PHE A 66 3.51 4.12 -0.18
CA PHE A 66 4.37 4.76 0.84
C PHE A 66 5.84 4.75 0.44
N GLY A 67 6.62 5.62 1.08
CA GLY A 67 8.07 5.66 0.92
C GLY A 67 8.52 6.27 -0.41
N ASP A 68 9.53 5.65 -1.03
CA ASP A 68 10.13 6.12 -2.28
C ASP A 68 9.20 5.86 -3.48
N PRO A 69 8.76 6.89 -4.24
CA PRO A 69 7.93 6.70 -5.43
C PRO A 69 8.53 5.82 -6.52
N ALA A 70 9.86 5.67 -6.59
CA ALA A 70 10.51 4.78 -7.55
C ALA A 70 10.38 3.30 -7.18
N LYS A 71 10.19 2.99 -5.89
CA LYS A 71 10.05 1.66 -5.31
C LYS A 71 9.12 1.73 -4.09
N PRO A 72 7.82 1.93 -4.30
CA PRO A 72 6.91 2.20 -3.20
C PRO A 72 6.52 0.92 -2.45
N VAL A 73 6.35 1.03 -1.14
CA VAL A 73 5.65 -0.01 -0.37
C VAL A 73 4.18 0.06 -0.77
N HIS A 74 3.65 -1.05 -1.27
CA HIS A 74 2.25 -1.14 -1.68
C HIS A 74 1.45 -1.80 -0.55
N ALA A 75 0.46 -1.10 0.00
CA ALA A 75 -0.52 -1.71 0.89
C ALA A 75 -1.89 -1.70 0.21
N ARG A 76 -2.38 -2.88 -0.16
CA ARG A 76 -3.69 -3.07 -0.82
C ARG A 76 -4.74 -3.50 0.17
N HIS A 77 -5.88 -2.81 0.16
CA HIS A 77 -7.05 -3.13 0.95
C HIS A 77 -8.25 -3.36 0.04
N TYR A 78 -8.79 -4.58 0.03
CA TYR A 78 -10.04 -4.87 -0.66
C TYR A 78 -11.22 -4.34 0.16
N LEU A 79 -12.16 -3.67 -0.50
CA LEU A 79 -13.32 -3.09 0.18
C LEU A 79 -14.17 -4.19 0.82
N GLY A 80 -14.44 -4.04 2.12
CA GLY A 80 -15.20 -5.01 2.91
C GLY A 80 -14.35 -6.08 3.61
N ASP A 81 -13.03 -6.05 3.43
CA ASP A 81 -12.11 -6.95 4.13
C ASP A 81 -11.49 -6.26 5.36
N PRO A 82 -11.48 -6.85 6.57
CA PRO A 82 -10.83 -6.23 7.74
C PRO A 82 -9.30 -6.06 7.64
N HIS A 83 -8.64 -6.70 6.66
CA HIS A 83 -7.18 -6.66 6.55
C HIS A 83 -6.65 -5.84 5.37
N VAL A 84 -5.38 -5.45 5.49
CA VAL A 84 -4.57 -4.87 4.42
C VAL A 84 -3.43 -5.82 4.09
N SER A 85 -3.14 -6.00 2.80
CA SER A 85 -2.06 -6.84 2.29
C SER A 85 -0.93 -5.96 1.76
N VAL A 86 0.30 -6.21 2.22
CA VAL A 86 1.47 -5.37 1.92
C VAL A 86 2.49 -6.13 1.09
N ASP A 87 2.97 -5.47 0.04
CA ASP A 87 4.16 -5.85 -0.71
C ASP A 87 5.31 -4.87 -0.40
N LEU A 88 6.48 -5.43 -0.04
CA LEU A 88 7.66 -4.67 0.35
C LEU A 88 8.71 -4.70 -0.77
N PRO A 89 8.95 -3.58 -1.46
CA PRO A 89 9.95 -3.52 -2.52
C PRO A 89 11.35 -3.71 -1.93
N GLY A 90 12.00 -4.80 -2.32
CA GLY A 90 13.33 -5.19 -1.80
C GLY A 90 13.30 -6.38 -0.84
N LEU A 91 12.12 -6.87 -0.47
CA LEU A 91 12.03 -8.16 0.20
C LEU A 91 12.39 -9.26 -0.80
N ARG A 92 13.44 -10.04 -0.49
CA ARG A 92 13.89 -11.12 -1.38
C ARG A 92 12.80 -12.16 -1.58
N ALA A 93 12.74 -12.76 -2.77
CA ALA A 93 11.92 -13.95 -2.99
C ALA A 93 12.30 -15.03 -1.96
N GLY A 94 11.30 -15.66 -1.35
CA GLY A 94 11.55 -16.64 -0.29
C GLY A 94 11.84 -16.05 1.10
N ALA A 95 11.68 -14.74 1.31
CA ALA A 95 11.90 -14.15 2.63
C ALA A 95 10.94 -14.72 3.68
N THR A 96 11.44 -14.89 4.91
CA THR A 96 10.62 -15.33 6.04
C THR A 96 9.86 -14.16 6.66
N LEU A 97 8.84 -14.44 7.46
CA LEU A 97 8.11 -13.42 8.21
C LEU A 97 9.02 -12.58 9.12
N ALA A 98 10.04 -13.20 9.74
CA ALA A 98 11.00 -12.48 10.58
C ALA A 98 11.83 -11.46 9.78
N GLN A 99 12.19 -11.81 8.54
CA GLN A 99 12.89 -10.89 7.63
C GLN A 99 11.98 -9.77 7.15
N ALA A 100 10.73 -10.09 6.83
CA ALA A 100 9.74 -9.08 6.50
C ALA A 100 9.52 -8.09 7.66
N ARG A 101 9.40 -8.58 8.90
CA ARG A 101 9.30 -7.74 10.11
C ARG A 101 10.50 -6.82 10.27
N ALA A 102 11.71 -7.33 10.11
CA ALA A 102 12.92 -6.54 10.25
C ALA A 102 13.10 -5.47 9.16
N ALA A 103 12.52 -5.68 7.98
CA ALA A 103 12.59 -4.76 6.85
C ALA A 103 11.42 -3.76 6.79
N PHE A 104 10.36 -3.96 7.58
CA PHE A 104 9.15 -3.15 7.50
C PHE A 104 9.38 -1.76 8.14
N PRO A 105 9.10 -0.65 7.45
CA PRO A 105 9.25 0.68 8.04
C PRO A 105 8.23 0.94 9.17
N ASP A 106 8.72 1.28 10.36
CA ASP A 106 7.92 1.44 11.57
C ASP A 106 6.81 2.51 11.45
N ASP A 107 7.09 3.59 10.71
CA ASP A 107 6.15 4.69 10.49
C ASP A 107 4.95 4.26 9.63
N ILE A 108 5.22 3.53 8.54
CA ILE A 108 4.18 2.91 7.70
C ILE A 108 3.39 1.89 8.52
N LEU A 109 4.05 1.03 9.30
CA LEU A 109 3.37 0.04 10.11
C LEU A 109 2.40 0.70 11.10
N ARG A 110 2.84 1.76 11.79
CA ARG A 110 1.97 2.53 12.69
C ARG A 110 0.79 3.16 11.97
N TYR A 111 0.96 3.67 10.75
CA TYR A 111 -0.14 4.21 9.95
C TYR A 111 -1.19 3.12 9.66
N LEU A 112 -0.74 1.94 9.21
CA LEU A 112 -1.63 0.83 8.88
C LEU A 112 -2.35 0.28 10.12
N GLN A 113 -1.67 0.16 11.26
CA GLN A 113 -2.26 -0.28 12.53
C GLN A 113 -3.39 0.62 13.05
N ARG A 114 -3.40 1.91 12.68
CA ARG A 114 -4.49 2.84 13.04
C ARG A 114 -5.74 2.66 12.19
N ARG A 115 -5.63 2.00 11.04
CA ARG A 115 -6.67 1.93 10.01
C ARG A 115 -7.24 0.54 9.76
N PHE A 116 -6.49 -0.51 10.05
CA PHE A 116 -6.87 -1.88 9.73
C PHE A 116 -6.77 -2.75 10.96
N ASP A 117 -7.58 -3.81 11.01
CA ASP A 117 -7.56 -4.78 12.10
C ASP A 117 -6.39 -5.76 11.95
N THR A 118 -5.90 -5.94 10.72
CA THR A 118 -4.80 -6.86 10.43
C THR A 118 -3.94 -6.35 9.28
N VAL A 119 -2.62 -6.46 9.44
CA VAL A 119 -1.63 -6.19 8.41
C VAL A 119 -0.98 -7.50 8.00
N LYS A 120 -1.18 -7.91 6.74
CA LYS A 120 -0.52 -9.07 6.15
C LYS A 120 0.61 -8.59 5.24
N VAL A 121 1.70 -9.33 5.18
CA VAL A 121 2.82 -9.07 4.28
C VAL A 121 3.05 -10.28 3.39
N LEU A 122 3.34 -10.04 2.11
CA LEU A 122 3.71 -11.09 1.18
C LEU A 122 5.11 -11.63 1.52
N THR A 123 5.22 -12.93 1.75
CA THR A 123 6.48 -13.62 2.06
C THR A 123 6.74 -14.77 1.08
N GLY A 124 7.86 -15.48 1.25
CA GLY A 124 8.14 -16.71 0.51
C GLY A 124 7.07 -17.81 0.64
N GLU A 125 6.28 -17.76 1.70
CA GLU A 125 5.23 -18.75 1.98
C GLU A 125 3.81 -18.22 1.67
N GLY A 126 3.73 -17.12 0.91
CA GLY A 126 2.50 -16.37 0.67
C GLY A 126 2.26 -15.29 1.73
N TYR A 127 1.02 -14.82 1.82
CA TYR A 127 0.64 -13.79 2.80
C TYR A 127 0.72 -14.34 4.23
N ARG A 128 1.41 -13.59 5.08
CA ARG A 128 1.59 -13.89 6.52
C ARG A 128 1.21 -12.69 7.36
N GLU A 129 0.67 -12.95 8.53
CA GLU A 129 0.27 -11.90 9.47
C GLU A 129 1.49 -11.22 10.08
N LEU A 130 1.66 -9.95 9.75
CA LEU A 130 2.65 -9.07 10.35
C LEU A 130 2.14 -8.51 11.68
N TRP A 131 0.86 -8.20 11.77
CA TRP A 131 0.23 -7.69 12.97
C TRP A 131 -1.28 -7.87 12.91
N ALA A 132 -1.90 -8.06 14.07
CA ALA A 132 -3.35 -8.03 14.25
C ALA A 132 -3.70 -7.24 15.52
N ALA A 133 -4.84 -6.55 15.49
CA ALA A 133 -5.44 -5.95 16.68
C ALA A 133 -5.81 -7.06 17.68
N ALA A 134 -5.66 -6.75 18.98
CA ALA A 134 -5.97 -7.66 20.07
C ALA A 134 -7.45 -7.61 20.45
#